data_AF-A0A966TS14-F1
#
_entry.id   AF-A0A966TS14-F1
#
_cell.length_a   1.000
_cell.length_b   1.000
_cell.length_c   1.000
_cell.angle_alpha   90.00
_cell.angle_beta   90.00
_cell.angle_gamma   90.00
#
_symmetry.space_group_name_H-M   'P 1'
#
loop_
_entity.id
_entity.type
_entity.pdbx_description
1 polymer ?
#
loop_
_entity_poly.entity_id
_entity_poly.type
_entity_poly.pdbx_seq_one_letter_code
_entity_poly.pdbx_strand_id
1 'polypeptide(L)' 'MDWQDLFAALALVLIIEGIIPFVSPARYRRLADALKVLGDRQLRIAGLATVVIGLALLTIVRA' A
#
# COMPACT_ATOMS: atom_id res chain seq x y z
N MET A 1 -19.85 -3.36 -9.99
CA MET A 1 -18.77 -2.49 -9.49
C MET A 1 -18.92 -1.24 -10.30
N ASP A 2 -19.56 -0.24 -9.72
CA ASP A 2 -19.59 1.06 -10.39
C ASP A 2 -18.16 1.55 -10.45
N TRP A 3 -17.74 2.03 -11.62
CA TRP A 3 -16.39 2.56 -11.82
C TRP A 3 -16.03 3.63 -10.80
N GLN A 4 -17.04 4.30 -10.25
CA GLN A 4 -16.93 5.29 -9.17
C GLN A 4 -16.32 4.71 -7.88
N ASP A 5 -16.69 3.50 -7.47
CA ASP A 5 -16.15 2.88 -6.25
C ASP A 5 -14.65 2.58 -6.38
N LEU A 6 -14.23 2.14 -7.57
CA LEU A 6 -12.82 1.90 -7.86
C LEU A 6 -12.01 3.20 -7.81
N PHE A 7 -12.53 4.28 -8.42
CA PHE A 7 -11.89 5.59 -8.36
C PHE A 7 -11.87 6.16 -6.94
N ALA A 8 -12.92 5.96 -6.14
CA ALA A 8 -12.96 6.39 -4.74
C ALA A 8 -11.94 5.63 -3.87
N ALA A 9 -11.84 4.31 -4.04
CA ALA A 9 -10.84 3.50 -3.36
C ALA A 9 -9.41 3.92 -3.74
N LEU A 10 -9.16 4.17 -5.03
CA LEU A 10 -7.86 4.65 -5.52
C LEU A 10 -7.52 6.03 -4.93
N ALA A 11 -8.50 6.94 -4.89
CA ALA A 11 -8.34 8.26 -4.31
C ALA A 11 -8.01 8.18 -2.81
N LEU A 12 -8.68 7.31 -2.06
CA LEU A 12 -8.39 7.09 -0.65
C LEU A 12 -6.97 6.56 -0.42
N VAL A 13 -6.54 5.58 -1.22
CA VAL A 13 -5.16 5.04 -1.15
C VAL A 13 -4.14 6.15 -1.42
N LEU A 14 -4.36 6.98 -2.45
CA LEU A 14 -3.48 8.11 -2.78
C LEU A 14 -3.44 9.18 -1.68
N ILE A 15 -4.58 9.49 -1.06
CA ILE A 15 -4.65 10.42 0.07
C ILE A 15 -3.85 9.87 1.25
N ILE A 16 -4.05 8.59 1.60
CA ILE A 16 -3.36 7.97 2.74
C ILE A 16 -1.84 7.88 2.48
N GLU A 17 -1.42 7.42 1.29
CA GLU A 17 -0.02 7.41 0.85
C GLU A 17 0.59 8.81 0.84
N GLY A 18 -0.18 9.84 0.45
CA GLY A 18 0.28 11.23 0.33
C GLY A 18 0.37 12.01 1.64
N ILE A 19 -0.38 11.63 2.68
CA ILE A 19 -0.35 12.32 3.99
C ILE A 19 1.03 12.22 4.64
N ILE A 20 1.67 11.04 4.63
CA ILE A 20 2.97 10.83 5.27
C ILE A 20 4.09 11.70 4.63
N PRO A 21 4.29 11.71 3.30
CA PRO A 21 5.29 12.57 2.67
C PRO A 21 4.96 14.06 2.81
N PHE A 22 3.67 14.43 2.88
CA PHE A 22 3.25 15.83 3.08
C PHE A 22 3.55 16.34 4.51
N VAL A 23 3.21 15.55 5.54
CA VAL A 23 3.40 15.93 6.94
C VAL A 23 4.86 15.78 7.38
N SER A 24 5.55 14.70 6.96
CA SER A 24 6.92 14.43 7.40
C SER A 24 7.74 13.67 6.34
N PRO A 25 8.37 14.40 5.39
CA PRO A 25 9.23 13.79 4.38
C PRO A 25 10.45 13.07 5.01
N ALA A 26 10.87 13.49 6.21
CA ALA A 26 11.95 12.84 6.95
C ALA A 26 11.57 11.43 7.47
N ARG A 27 10.30 11.20 7.84
CA ARG A 27 9.81 9.86 8.20
C ARG A 27 9.71 8.97 6.97
N TYR A 28 9.21 9.51 5.86
CA TYR A 28 9.10 8.76 4.60
C TYR A 28 10.47 8.27 4.12
N ARG A 29 11.50 9.13 4.14
CA ARG A 29 12.88 8.73 3.80
C ARG A 29 13.43 7.64 4.71
N ARG A 30 13.23 7.75 6.03
CA ARG A 30 13.66 6.71 6.98
C ARG A 30 12.98 5.36 6.72
N LEU A 31 11.70 5.37 6.37
CA LEU A 31 10.97 4.15 6.00
C LEU A 31 11.56 3.54 4.71
N ALA A 32 11.80 4.37 3.70
CA ALA A 32 12.42 3.94 2.44
C ALA A 32 13.83 3.38 2.66
N ASP A 33 14.64 4.00 3.53
CA ASP A 33 15.97 3.50 3.86
C ASP A 33 15.92 2.19 4.67
N ALA A 34 14.93 2.03 5.56
CA ALA A 34 14.70 0.75 6.24
C ALA A 34 14.31 -0.36 5.24
N LEU A 35 13.52 -0.02 4.22
CA LEU A 35 13.17 -0.96 3.15
C LEU A 35 14.38 -1.33 2.27
N LYS A 36 15.35 -0.42 2.06
CA LYS A 36 16.59 -0.72 1.34
C LYS A 36 17.50 -1.71 2.08
N VAL A 37 17.39 -1.79 3.41
CA VAL A 37 18.14 -2.76 4.22
C VAL A 37 17.56 -4.17 4.07
N LEU A 38 16.27 -4.29 3.70
CA LEU A 38 15.66 -5.58 3.39
C LEU A 38 16.12 -6.04 2.00
N GLY A 39 16.76 -7.21 1.94
CA GLY A 39 17.18 -7.78 0.65
C GLY A 39 15.98 -8.06 -0.27
N ASP A 40 16.19 -7.96 -1.59
CA ASP A 40 15.15 -8.05 -2.64
C ASP A 40 14.17 -9.22 -2.47
N ARG A 41 14.65 -10.37 -1.98
CA ARG A 41 13.81 -11.55 -1.74
C ARG A 41 12.77 -11.32 -0.64
N GLN A 42 13.14 -10.65 0.45
CA GLN A 42 12.22 -10.33 1.55
C GLN A 42 11.18 -9.32 1.09
N LEU A 43 11.60 -8.31 0.33
CA LEU A 43 10.70 -7.31 -0.22
C LEU A 43 9.66 -7.93 -1.18
N ARG A 44 10.08 -8.88 -2.02
CA ARG A 44 9.17 -9.63 -2.90
C ARG A 44 8.16 -10.49 -2.13
N ILE A 45 8.60 -11.20 -1.09
CA ILE A 45 7.71 -12.03 -0.28
C ILE A 45 6.71 -11.15 0.49
N ALA A 46 7.16 -10.05 1.08
CA ALA A 46 6.30 -9.08 1.76
C ALA A 46 5.28 -8.49 0.78
N GLY A 47 5.72 -8.04 -0.40
CA GLY A 47 4.82 -7.55 -1.45
C GLY A 47 3.78 -8.58 -1.86
N LEU A 48 4.20 -9.84 -2.06
CA LEU A 48 3.30 -10.92 -2.46
C LEU A 48 2.28 -11.27 -1.36
N ALA A 49 2.70 -11.29 -0.09
CA ALA A 49 1.79 -11.46 1.04
C ALA A 49 0.75 -10.32 1.10
N THR A 50 1.17 -9.08 0.91
CA THR A 50 0.27 -7.92 0.90
C THR A 50 -0.77 -8.00 -0.23
N VAL A 51 -0.35 -8.42 -1.43
CA VAL A 51 -1.26 -8.63 -2.57
C VAL A 51 -2.27 -9.73 -2.29
N VAL A 52 -1.83 -10.86 -1.72
CA VAL A 52 -2.72 -11.99 -1.38
C VAL A 52 -3.73 -11.59 -0.31
N ILE A 53 -3.29 -10.87 0.73
CA ILE A 53 -4.19 -10.35 1.78
C ILE A 53 -5.19 -9.37 1.19
N GLY A 54 -4.75 -8.45 0.33
CA GLY A 54 -5.63 -7.49 -0.36
C GLY A 54 -6.68 -8.18 -1.24
N LEU A 55 -6.28 -9.23 -1.97
CA LEU A 55 -7.19 -10.03 -2.78
C LEU A 55 -8.19 -10.81 -1.92
N ALA A 56 -7.74 -11.38 -0.80
CA ALA A 56 -8.61 -12.08 0.14
C ALA A 56 -9.63 -11.13 0.79
N LEU A 57 -9.20 -9.95 1.25
CA LEU A 57 -10.09 -8.91 1.77
C LEU A 57 -11.10 -8.44 0.73
N LEU A 58 -10.66 -8.18 -0.50
CA LEU A 58 -11.56 -7.81 -1.60
C LEU A 58 -12.59 -8.91 -1.86
N THR A 59 -12.17 -10.17 -1.82
CA THR A 59 -13.06 -11.32 -2.00
C THR A 59 -14.06 -11.43 -0.84
N ILE A 60 -13.64 -11.20 0.41
CA ILE A 60 -14.52 -11.27 1.60
C ILE A 60 -15.51 -10.11 1.64
N VAL A 61 -15.05 -8.87 1.40
CA VAL A 61 -15.91 -7.68 1.41
C VAL A 61 -16.93 -7.70 0.26
N ARG A 62 -16.60 -8.42 -0.82
CA ARG A 62 -17.43 -8.51 -2.03
C ARG A 62 -18.13 -9.86 -2.21
N ALA A 63 -17.96 -10.81 -1.28
CA ALA A 63 -18.70 -12.08 -1.24
C ALA A 63 -20.05 -11.87 -0.55
#